data_AF-A0A9P4P0G7-F1
#
_entry.id   AF-A0A9P4P0G7-F1
#
_cell.length_a   1.000
_cell.length_b   1.000
_cell.length_c   1.000
_cell.angle_alpha   90.00
_cell.angle_beta   90.00
_cell.angle_gamma   90.00
#
_symmetry.space_group_name_H-M   'P 1'
#
loop_
_entity.id
_entity.type
_entity.pdbx_description
1 polymer ?
#
loop_
_entity_poly.entity_id
_entity_poly.type
_entity_poly.pdbx_seq_one_letter_code
_entity_poly.pdbx_strand_id
1 'polypeptide(L)'
;MAHETYPTSKVNQVKRYNHQATYDVEFIHGTVNSTPVVHVSFVPDFKEPFPVVLPMIGEIARFPDDEQHHCYLHGYVSSRLMRLADEALNRGEEGLPLCIAATIVDGLVLTLTPNSHNYNYRSAVIHGYGTIVDNDKEKLWAMEVITNSVVPDRWANSRIPPDAAEMQSTRILKVKIAAASGKVREGVPNDEKKDLKREDVLNKVWTGVIPVYETLGEPQPGPYNRVKEPPEHVEEYIAHTNEVNERYSYDAAHKPAPEKRKKYGESDDGE
;
A
#
# COMPACT_ATOMS: atom_id res chain seq x y z
N MET A 1 -20.88 -8.29 8.86
CA MET A 1 -21.05 -6.85 8.58
C MET A 1 -20.92 -6.68 7.08
N ALA A 2 -21.72 -5.85 6.42
CA ALA A 2 -21.51 -5.60 4.99
C ALA A 2 -20.19 -4.83 4.85
N HIS A 3 -19.23 -5.40 4.12
CA HIS A 3 -17.96 -4.77 3.82
C HIS A 3 -18.18 -3.56 2.89
N GLU A 4 -17.71 -2.38 3.30
CA GLU A 4 -17.80 -1.17 2.48
C GLU A 4 -16.89 -1.35 1.25
N THR A 5 -17.38 -0.95 0.07
CA THR A 5 -16.61 -1.11 -1.18
C THR A 5 -16.60 0.18 -2.00
N TYR A 6 -15.47 0.43 -2.65
CA TYR A 6 -15.36 1.49 -3.65
C TYR A 6 -16.20 1.16 -4.89
N PRO A 7 -16.96 2.13 -5.43
CA PRO A 7 -17.65 1.92 -6.69
C PRO A 7 -16.64 1.67 -7.81
N THR A 8 -16.94 0.69 -8.65
CA THR A 8 -16.15 0.41 -9.86
C THR A 8 -16.48 1.39 -10.98
N SER A 9 -15.45 1.93 -11.62
CA SER A 9 -15.50 2.84 -12.75
C SER A 9 -14.45 2.45 -13.80
N LYS A 10 -14.38 3.17 -14.93
CA LYS A 10 -13.33 2.96 -15.93
C LYS A 10 -11.91 3.18 -15.39
N VAL A 11 -11.76 3.97 -14.32
CA VAL A 11 -10.45 4.37 -13.76
C VAL A 11 -9.85 3.29 -12.87
N ASN A 12 -10.66 2.61 -12.05
CA ASN A 12 -10.19 1.61 -11.07
C ASN A 12 -10.57 0.16 -11.43
N GLN A 13 -11.34 -0.09 -12.50
CA GLN A 13 -11.73 -1.45 -12.85
C GLN A 13 -10.53 -2.31 -13.29
N VAL A 14 -10.20 -3.32 -12.47
CA VAL A 14 -9.20 -4.33 -12.79
C VAL A 14 -9.71 -5.27 -13.88
N LYS A 15 -9.03 -5.29 -15.03
CA LYS A 15 -9.42 -6.13 -16.19
C LYS A 15 -8.72 -7.48 -16.21
N ARG A 16 -7.39 -7.50 -16.07
CA ARG A 16 -6.57 -8.73 -16.14
C ARG A 16 -6.47 -9.39 -14.77
N TYR A 17 -6.83 -10.68 -14.71
CA TYR A 17 -6.98 -11.45 -13.46
C TYR A 17 -7.97 -10.78 -12.49
N ASN A 18 -9.14 -10.38 -12.98
CA ASN A 18 -10.18 -9.69 -12.20
C ASN A 18 -10.74 -10.50 -11.01
N HIS A 19 -10.58 -11.83 -10.98
CA HIS A 19 -10.90 -12.67 -9.82
C HIS A 19 -9.97 -12.41 -8.62
N GLN A 20 -8.83 -11.77 -8.85
CA GLN A 20 -7.90 -11.29 -7.80
C GLN A 20 -8.20 -9.85 -7.37
N ALA A 21 -9.18 -9.19 -8.00
CA ALA A 21 -9.51 -7.82 -7.68
C ALA A 21 -10.39 -7.75 -6.43
N THR A 22 -10.15 -6.74 -5.61
CA THR A 22 -11.03 -6.36 -4.51
C THR A 22 -11.25 -4.86 -4.55
N TYR A 23 -12.42 -4.43 -4.08
CA TYR A 23 -12.76 -3.02 -3.91
C TYR A 23 -13.12 -2.72 -2.46
N ASP A 24 -12.86 -3.68 -1.56
CA ASP A 24 -13.07 -3.57 -0.12
C ASP A 24 -12.22 -2.43 0.45
N VAL A 25 -12.90 -1.51 1.14
CA VAL A 25 -12.28 -0.29 1.69
C VAL A 25 -11.24 -0.66 2.75
N GLU A 26 -11.57 -1.58 3.65
CA GLU A 26 -10.70 -2.01 4.75
C GLU A 26 -9.41 -2.64 4.21
N PHE A 27 -9.51 -3.56 3.24
CA PHE A 27 -8.35 -4.17 2.60
C PHE A 27 -7.46 -3.14 1.90
N ILE A 28 -8.05 -2.21 1.15
CA ILE A 28 -7.32 -1.20 0.40
C ILE A 28 -6.59 -0.25 1.36
N HIS A 29 -7.29 0.25 2.38
CA HIS A 29 -6.70 1.15 3.39
C HIS A 29 -5.63 0.44 4.20
N GLY A 30 -5.93 -0.76 4.69
CA GLY A 30 -4.98 -1.60 5.41
C GLY A 30 -3.73 -1.91 4.59
N THR A 31 -3.86 -2.18 3.28
CA THR A 31 -2.69 -2.41 2.40
C THR A 31 -1.82 -1.16 2.27
N VAL A 32 -2.42 0.02 2.17
CA VAL A 32 -1.67 1.29 2.13
C VAL A 32 -0.97 1.57 3.46
N ASN A 33 -1.66 1.39 4.57
CA ASN A 33 -1.09 1.68 5.89
C ASN A 33 -0.12 0.58 6.38
N SER A 34 -0.10 -0.58 5.70
CA SER A 34 0.88 -1.64 5.95
C SER A 34 2.18 -1.48 5.15
N THR A 35 2.31 -0.43 4.31
CA THR A 35 3.57 -0.15 3.59
C THR A 35 4.26 1.08 4.19
N PRO A 36 5.56 1.00 4.55
CA PRO A 36 6.31 2.17 5.01
C PRO A 36 6.44 3.27 3.95
N VAL A 37 6.32 2.90 2.66
CA VAL A 37 6.48 3.81 1.52
C VAL A 37 5.36 3.59 0.51
N VAL A 38 4.69 4.67 0.14
CA VAL A 38 3.77 4.72 -1.01
C VAL A 38 4.44 5.38 -2.21
N HIS A 39 4.05 4.97 -3.40
CA HIS A 39 4.55 5.54 -4.66
C HIS A 39 3.52 6.53 -5.22
N VAL A 40 3.81 7.81 -5.13
CA VAL A 40 2.91 8.90 -5.52
C VAL A 40 3.28 9.36 -6.92
N SER A 41 2.39 9.11 -7.86
CA SER A 41 2.55 9.42 -9.28
C SER A 41 1.68 10.60 -9.69
N PHE A 42 2.24 11.53 -10.46
CA PHE A 42 1.52 12.69 -10.97
C PHE A 42 2.15 13.21 -12.27
N VAL A 43 1.38 13.98 -13.04
CA VAL A 43 1.86 14.66 -14.25
C VAL A 43 2.05 16.14 -13.91
N PRO A 44 3.29 16.65 -13.86
CA PRO A 44 3.54 18.01 -13.39
C PRO A 44 3.14 19.08 -14.43
N ASP A 45 3.23 18.76 -15.71
CA ASP A 45 2.75 19.56 -16.84
C ASP A 45 2.39 18.57 -17.96
N PHE A 46 1.21 18.71 -18.57
CA PHE A 46 0.78 17.87 -19.68
C PHE A 46 1.65 18.02 -20.94
N LYS A 47 2.50 19.05 -20.99
CA LYS A 47 3.53 19.22 -22.02
C LYS A 47 4.77 18.37 -21.75
N GLU A 48 5.01 17.95 -20.51
CA GLU A 48 6.09 17.03 -20.18
C GLU A 48 5.67 15.60 -20.58
N PRO A 49 6.53 14.86 -21.31
CA PRO A 49 6.15 13.55 -21.84
C PRO A 49 6.10 12.44 -20.78
N PHE A 50 6.63 12.67 -19.58
CA PHE A 50 6.82 11.65 -18.56
C PHE A 50 6.08 12.01 -17.25
N PRO A 51 5.39 11.04 -16.62
CA PRO A 51 4.91 11.22 -15.26
C PRO A 51 6.09 11.20 -14.28
N VAL A 52 5.90 11.83 -13.13
CA VAL A 52 6.83 11.76 -11.99
C VAL A 52 6.28 10.73 -11.00
N VAL A 53 7.17 9.96 -10.38
CA VAL A 53 6.86 9.06 -9.26
C VAL A 53 7.76 9.40 -8.09
N LEU A 54 7.17 9.67 -6.93
CA LEU A 54 7.89 9.96 -5.68
C LEU A 54 7.61 8.87 -4.63
N PRO A 55 8.64 8.27 -4.02
CA PRO A 55 8.46 7.50 -2.79
C PRO A 55 8.19 8.47 -1.64
N MET A 56 7.08 8.26 -0.92
CA MET A 56 6.65 9.13 0.17
C MET A 56 6.11 8.31 1.34
N ILE A 57 6.18 8.88 2.55
CA ILE A 57 5.40 8.38 3.68
C ILE A 57 3.97 8.88 3.49
N GLY A 58 3.01 7.96 3.54
CA GLY A 58 1.61 8.25 3.38
C GLY A 58 0.75 7.36 4.24
N GLU A 59 -0.29 7.92 4.84
CA GLU A 59 -1.19 7.21 5.74
C GLU A 59 -2.64 7.53 5.38
N ILE A 60 -3.49 6.53 5.31
CA ILE A 60 -4.93 6.73 5.16
C ILE A 60 -5.57 6.80 6.53
N ALA A 61 -6.20 7.94 6.80
CA ALA A 61 -6.87 8.19 8.05
C ALA A 61 -8.07 9.12 7.84
N ARG A 62 -8.94 9.22 8.85
CA ARG A 62 -10.08 10.13 8.84
C ARG A 62 -9.89 11.18 9.91
N PHE A 63 -9.76 12.44 9.50
CA PHE A 63 -9.76 13.56 10.43
C PHE A 63 -11.12 13.60 11.13
N PRO A 64 -11.23 13.89 12.44
CA PRO A 64 -12.50 13.78 13.16
C PRO A 64 -13.67 14.55 12.53
N ASP A 65 -13.40 15.71 11.93
CA ASP A 65 -14.40 16.56 11.28
C ASP A 65 -14.74 16.12 9.84
N ASP A 66 -14.04 15.13 9.28
CA ASP A 66 -14.33 14.57 7.95
C ASP A 66 -15.31 13.40 8.01
N GLU A 67 -16.17 13.31 7.00
CA GLU A 67 -17.05 12.16 6.78
C GLU A 67 -16.29 10.93 6.23
N GLN A 68 -15.19 11.15 5.51
CA GLN A 68 -14.49 10.11 4.74
C GLN A 68 -12.99 10.08 5.06
N HIS A 69 -12.39 8.91 4.86
CA HIS A 69 -10.94 8.75 4.93
C HIS A 69 -10.24 9.46 3.77
N HIS A 70 -9.08 10.04 4.07
CA HIS A 70 -8.19 10.68 3.10
C HIS A 70 -6.80 10.06 3.23
N CYS A 71 -6.02 10.09 2.15
CA CYS A 71 -4.59 9.76 2.23
C CYS A 71 -3.81 11.04 2.54
N TYR A 72 -3.08 11.06 3.66
CA TYR A 72 -2.25 12.16 4.08
C TYR A 72 -0.80 11.86 3.74
N LEU A 73 -0.15 12.76 2.99
CA LEU A 73 1.23 12.64 2.57
C LEU A 73 2.07 13.73 3.23
N HIS A 74 3.18 13.35 3.83
CA HIS A 74 4.15 14.30 4.38
C HIS A 74 5.05 14.86 3.28
N GLY A 75 5.31 16.16 3.28
CA GLY A 75 6.30 16.75 2.39
C GLY A 75 6.87 18.07 2.87
N TYR A 76 7.99 18.44 2.27
CA TYR A 76 8.62 19.73 2.51
C TYR A 76 7.88 20.83 1.75
N VAL A 77 7.78 22.02 2.37
CA VAL A 77 7.03 23.16 1.85
C VAL A 77 7.42 23.59 0.43
N SER A 78 8.69 23.49 0.06
CA SER A 78 9.17 23.89 -1.27
C SER A 78 9.18 22.75 -2.30
N SER A 79 8.64 21.59 -1.97
CA SER A 79 8.61 20.48 -2.93
C SER A 79 7.72 20.81 -4.14
N ARG A 80 8.15 20.33 -5.31
CA ARG A 80 7.42 20.52 -6.58
C ARG A 80 5.97 20.05 -6.48
N LEU A 81 5.74 18.94 -5.75
CA LEU A 81 4.40 18.38 -5.52
C LEU A 81 3.48 19.35 -4.79
N MET A 82 3.95 19.94 -3.67
CA MET A 82 3.14 20.87 -2.86
C MET A 82 2.78 22.14 -3.64
N ARG A 83 3.75 22.71 -4.37
CA ARG A 83 3.49 23.87 -5.24
C ARG A 83 2.44 23.56 -6.31
N LEU A 84 2.50 22.40 -6.94
CA LEU A 84 1.54 22.02 -7.98
C LEU A 84 0.13 21.80 -7.41
N ALA A 85 0.02 21.30 -6.18
CA ALA A 85 -1.25 21.19 -5.47
C ALA A 85 -1.88 22.57 -5.18
N ASP A 86 -1.09 23.51 -4.67
CA ASP A 86 -1.52 24.90 -4.47
C ASP A 86 -1.94 25.56 -5.79
N GLU A 87 -1.15 25.38 -6.85
CA GLU A 87 -1.47 25.92 -8.17
C GLU A 87 -2.77 25.35 -8.74
N ALA A 88 -3.05 24.05 -8.55
CA ALA A 88 -4.31 23.44 -8.97
C ALA A 88 -5.51 24.07 -8.26
N LEU A 89 -5.41 24.24 -6.94
CA LEU A 89 -6.48 24.87 -6.16
C LEU A 89 -6.70 26.34 -6.55
N ASN A 90 -5.60 27.09 -6.77
CA ASN A 90 -5.66 28.48 -7.24
C ASN A 90 -6.27 28.63 -8.65
N ARG A 91 -6.24 27.58 -9.47
CA ARG A 91 -6.95 27.51 -10.77
C ARG A 91 -8.43 27.12 -10.64
N GLY A 92 -8.91 26.83 -9.43
CA GLY A 92 -10.29 26.39 -9.18
C GLY A 92 -10.54 24.91 -9.49
N GLU A 93 -9.48 24.09 -9.53
CA GLU A 93 -9.59 22.64 -9.72
C GLU A 93 -9.89 21.93 -8.39
N GLU A 94 -10.28 20.64 -8.43
CA GLU A 94 -10.50 19.83 -7.21
C GLU A 94 -9.22 19.60 -6.38
N GLY A 95 -8.05 19.84 -6.96
CA GLY A 95 -6.73 19.55 -6.40
C GLY A 95 -5.83 18.92 -7.47
N LEU A 96 -4.56 18.68 -7.13
CA LEU A 96 -3.63 18.02 -8.06
C LEU A 96 -4.04 16.55 -8.26
N PRO A 97 -4.29 16.07 -9.49
CA PRO A 97 -4.59 14.66 -9.72
C PRO A 97 -3.39 13.77 -9.40
N LEU A 98 -3.60 12.76 -8.56
CA LEU A 98 -2.58 11.82 -8.10
C LEU A 98 -3.02 10.37 -8.34
N CYS A 99 -2.03 9.51 -8.57
CA CYS A 99 -2.15 8.05 -8.49
C CYS A 99 -1.16 7.52 -7.47
N ILE A 100 -1.65 6.87 -6.42
CA ILE A 100 -0.86 6.36 -5.30
C ILE A 100 -0.90 4.84 -5.33
N ALA A 101 0.28 4.21 -5.30
CA ALA A 101 0.41 2.76 -5.30
C ALA A 101 1.12 2.26 -4.03
N ALA A 102 0.56 1.20 -3.45
CA ALA A 102 1.13 0.41 -2.37
C ALA A 102 1.21 -1.05 -2.81
N THR A 103 2.29 -1.76 -2.50
CA THR A 103 2.46 -3.17 -2.86
C THR A 103 3.34 -3.88 -1.85
N ILE A 104 2.90 -5.07 -1.43
CA ILE A 104 3.63 -5.96 -0.52
C ILE A 104 3.76 -7.31 -1.24
N VAL A 105 4.98 -7.83 -1.32
CA VAL A 105 5.25 -9.17 -1.86
C VAL A 105 5.24 -10.14 -0.70
N ASP A 106 4.29 -11.08 -0.73
CA ASP A 106 4.06 -12.05 0.34
C ASP A 106 4.61 -13.44 0.00
N GLY A 107 5.06 -13.70 -1.25
CA GLY A 107 5.72 -14.95 -1.60
C GLY A 107 6.11 -15.10 -3.06
N LEU A 108 7.10 -15.95 -3.34
CA LEU A 108 7.54 -16.32 -4.70
C LEU A 108 6.89 -17.65 -5.09
N VAL A 109 6.06 -17.66 -6.13
CA VAL A 109 5.36 -18.86 -6.59
C VAL A 109 6.10 -19.48 -7.77
N LEU A 110 6.73 -20.63 -7.51
CA LEU A 110 7.49 -21.41 -8.46
C LEU A 110 6.63 -22.55 -9.01
N THR A 111 6.65 -22.69 -10.32
CA THR A 111 5.70 -23.50 -11.11
C THR A 111 6.47 -24.36 -12.11
N LEU A 112 5.79 -25.28 -12.82
CA LEU A 112 6.46 -26.21 -13.74
C LEU A 112 7.03 -25.54 -15.00
N THR A 113 6.52 -24.36 -15.37
CA THR A 113 6.95 -23.64 -16.59
C THR A 113 7.41 -22.22 -16.30
N PRO A 114 8.38 -21.69 -17.07
CA PRO A 114 8.86 -20.31 -16.88
C PRO A 114 7.76 -19.25 -16.97
N ASN A 115 6.70 -19.50 -17.74
CA ASN A 115 5.62 -18.55 -17.98
C ASN A 115 4.53 -18.55 -16.89
N SER A 116 4.50 -19.56 -16.01
CA SER A 116 3.50 -19.69 -14.95
C SER A 116 3.97 -19.17 -13.58
N HIS A 117 5.26 -18.81 -13.44
CA HIS A 117 5.79 -18.21 -12.22
C HIS A 117 5.03 -16.94 -11.83
N ASN A 118 4.90 -16.71 -10.52
CA ASN A 118 4.10 -15.59 -10.01
C ASN A 118 4.57 -15.14 -8.63
N TYR A 119 3.87 -14.15 -8.08
CA TYR A 119 4.02 -13.71 -6.70
C TYR A 119 2.72 -13.93 -5.93
N ASN A 120 2.81 -14.29 -4.66
CA ASN A 120 1.77 -13.90 -3.71
C ASN A 120 2.03 -12.45 -3.34
N TYR A 121 1.00 -11.61 -3.38
CA TYR A 121 1.12 -10.18 -3.13
C TYR A 121 -0.23 -9.55 -2.76
N ARG A 122 -0.14 -8.42 -2.07
CA ARG A 122 -1.23 -7.46 -1.88
C ARG A 122 -0.85 -6.15 -2.52
N SER A 123 -1.81 -5.48 -3.15
CA SER A 123 -1.58 -4.16 -3.73
C SER A 123 -2.85 -3.33 -3.67
N ALA A 124 -2.65 -2.02 -3.57
CA ALA A 124 -3.68 -1.01 -3.65
C ALA A 124 -3.24 0.09 -4.61
N VAL A 125 -4.17 0.55 -5.44
CA VAL A 125 -4.02 1.73 -6.31
C VAL A 125 -5.15 2.69 -6.00
N ILE A 126 -4.78 3.92 -5.64
CA ILE A 126 -5.69 5.01 -5.30
C ILE A 126 -5.53 6.12 -6.31
N HIS A 127 -6.65 6.59 -6.86
CA HIS A 127 -6.72 7.81 -7.66
C HIS A 127 -7.44 8.86 -6.84
N GLY A 128 -6.89 10.07 -6.81
CA GLY A 128 -7.43 11.14 -5.99
C GLY A 128 -6.91 12.52 -6.35
N TYR A 129 -7.32 13.50 -5.56
CA TYR A 129 -6.93 14.90 -5.72
C TYR A 129 -6.26 15.38 -4.45
N GLY A 130 -5.01 15.83 -4.57
CA GLY A 130 -4.22 16.35 -3.46
C GLY A 130 -4.42 17.86 -3.28
N THR A 131 -4.71 18.27 -2.05
CA THR A 131 -4.78 19.67 -1.61
C THR A 131 -3.94 19.88 -0.36
N ILE A 132 -3.45 21.11 -0.15
CA ILE A 132 -2.70 21.45 1.05
C ILE A 132 -3.65 21.51 2.25
N VAL A 133 -3.20 20.98 3.39
CA VAL A 133 -3.88 21.16 4.67
C VAL A 133 -3.56 22.57 5.20
N ASP A 134 -4.55 23.46 5.13
CA ASP A 134 -4.43 24.85 5.60
C ASP A 134 -4.87 25.03 7.06
N ASN A 135 -5.63 24.10 7.61
CA ASN A 135 -6.09 24.15 9.00
C ASN A 135 -5.00 23.63 9.95
N ASP A 136 -4.57 24.45 10.91
CA ASP A 136 -3.51 24.08 11.86
C ASP A 136 -3.86 22.86 12.74
N LYS A 137 -5.13 22.67 13.12
CA LYS A 137 -5.56 21.52 13.91
C LYS A 137 -5.45 20.22 13.11
N GLU A 138 -5.94 20.25 11.87
CA GLU A 138 -5.84 19.12 10.96
C GLU A 138 -4.39 18.81 10.61
N LYS A 139 -3.58 19.85 10.40
CA LYS A 139 -2.15 19.71 10.12
C LYS A 139 -1.42 19.02 11.27
N LEU A 140 -1.63 19.47 12.51
CA LEU A 140 -1.03 18.84 13.70
C LEU A 140 -1.50 17.38 13.87
N TRP A 141 -2.79 17.13 13.71
CA TRP A 141 -3.34 15.78 13.76
C TRP A 141 -2.73 14.87 12.67
N ALA A 142 -2.61 15.36 11.43
CA ALA A 142 -2.03 14.59 10.34
C ALA A 142 -0.54 14.33 10.56
N MET A 143 0.20 15.29 11.13
CA MET A 143 1.59 15.09 11.54
C MET A 143 1.72 14.01 12.60
N GLU A 144 0.81 13.96 13.59
CA GLU A 144 0.76 12.90 14.59
C GLU A 144 0.46 11.55 13.95
N VAL A 145 -0.56 11.46 13.10
CA VAL A 145 -0.93 10.24 12.35
C VAL A 145 0.25 9.71 11.55
N ILE A 146 0.91 10.56 10.76
CA ILE A 146 2.06 10.16 9.94
C ILE A 146 3.27 9.78 10.80
N THR A 147 3.48 10.45 11.93
CA THR A 147 4.58 10.09 12.84
C THR A 147 4.33 8.70 13.46
N ASN A 148 3.08 8.43 13.84
CA ASN A 148 2.68 7.15 14.43
C ASN A 148 2.61 6.02 13.39
N SER A 149 2.55 6.31 12.08
CA SER A 149 2.67 5.27 11.05
C SER A 149 4.11 4.82 10.83
N VAL A 150 5.11 5.60 11.25
CA VAL A 150 6.52 5.16 11.24
C VAL A 150 6.77 4.12 12.34
N VAL A 151 6.33 4.44 13.56
CA VAL A 151 6.27 3.53 14.72
C VAL A 151 5.07 3.96 15.56
N PRO A 152 4.19 3.05 15.99
CA PRO A 152 3.05 3.38 16.85
C PRO A 152 3.48 4.16 18.10
N ASP A 153 2.64 5.11 18.53
CA ASP A 153 2.86 6.01 19.69
C ASP A 153 4.14 6.87 19.64
N ARG A 154 4.79 6.95 18.48
CA ARG A 154 6.06 7.68 18.34
C ARG A 154 5.92 9.17 18.56
N TRP A 155 4.78 9.77 18.24
CA TRP A 155 4.51 11.18 18.44
C TRP A 155 4.62 11.59 19.91
N ALA A 156 3.90 10.90 20.80
CA ALA A 156 3.93 11.16 22.24
C ALA A 156 5.30 10.84 22.87
N ASN A 157 6.07 9.95 22.24
CA ASN A 157 7.42 9.58 22.64
C ASN A 157 8.52 10.41 21.95
N SER A 158 8.17 11.59 21.44
CA SER A 158 9.07 12.58 20.83
C SER A 158 8.98 13.94 21.54
N ARG A 159 9.85 14.89 21.18
CA ARG A 159 9.73 16.27 21.68
C ARG A 159 8.51 16.93 21.04
N ILE A 160 7.48 17.19 21.85
CA ILE A 160 6.23 17.84 21.42
C ILE A 160 5.95 19.12 22.22
N PRO A 161 5.19 20.08 21.65
CA PRO A 161 4.78 20.14 20.24
C PRO A 161 5.96 20.49 19.31
N PRO A 162 5.80 20.30 17.98
CA PRO A 162 6.73 20.86 17.01
C PRO A 162 6.89 22.37 17.21
N ASP A 163 8.08 22.88 16.98
CA ASP A 163 8.34 24.31 17.10
C ASP A 163 7.84 25.09 15.86
N ALA A 164 7.92 26.41 15.92
CA ALA A 164 7.42 27.28 14.85
C ALA A 164 8.15 27.06 13.51
N ALA A 165 9.45 26.74 13.53
CA ALA A 165 10.23 26.52 12.31
C ALA A 165 9.85 25.18 11.66
N GLU A 166 9.70 24.13 12.46
CA GLU A 166 9.21 22.82 12.01
C GLU A 166 7.81 22.96 11.41
N MET A 167 6.90 23.66 12.10
CA MET A 167 5.53 23.91 11.60
C MET A 167 5.52 24.72 10.29
N GLN A 168 6.43 25.66 10.10
CA GLN A 168 6.50 26.45 8.86
C GLN A 168 7.04 25.63 7.68
N SER A 169 8.05 24.79 7.95
CA SER A 169 8.78 24.04 6.93
C SER A 169 8.06 22.79 6.43
N THR A 170 7.18 22.22 7.25
CA THR A 170 6.38 21.04 6.91
C THR A 170 5.07 21.44 6.20
N ARG A 171 4.73 20.69 5.16
CA ARG A 171 3.41 20.71 4.52
C ARG A 171 2.83 19.30 4.52
N ILE A 172 1.53 19.21 4.71
CA ILE A 172 0.77 17.97 4.58
C ILE A 172 -0.12 18.12 3.36
N LEU A 173 -0.08 17.12 2.49
CA LEU A 173 -0.99 17.00 1.36
C LEU A 173 -2.11 16.04 1.75
N LYS A 174 -3.35 16.51 1.75
CA LYS A 174 -4.55 15.70 1.93
C LYS A 174 -5.06 15.26 0.58
N VAL A 175 -5.20 13.96 0.37
CA VAL A 175 -5.65 13.38 -0.90
C VAL A 175 -7.06 12.84 -0.72
N LYS A 176 -8.02 13.52 -1.35
CA LYS A 176 -9.39 13.02 -1.50
C LYS A 176 -9.38 11.81 -2.42
N ILE A 177 -9.80 10.66 -1.89
CA ILE A 177 -9.84 9.40 -2.64
C ILE A 177 -11.06 9.42 -3.57
N ALA A 178 -10.82 9.53 -4.88
CA ALA A 178 -11.88 9.53 -5.88
C ALA A 178 -12.26 8.11 -6.34
N ALA A 179 -11.27 7.22 -6.45
CA ALA A 179 -11.47 5.82 -6.77
C ALA A 179 -10.30 4.99 -6.26
N ALA A 180 -10.55 3.74 -5.84
CA ALA A 180 -9.49 2.83 -5.47
C ALA A 180 -9.77 1.40 -5.92
N SER A 181 -8.71 0.61 -6.05
CA SER A 181 -8.78 -0.82 -6.34
C SER A 181 -7.66 -1.55 -5.63
N GLY A 182 -7.99 -2.69 -5.04
CA GLY A 182 -7.03 -3.65 -4.53
C GLY A 182 -6.85 -4.81 -5.50
N LYS A 183 -5.67 -5.43 -5.45
CA LYS A 183 -5.43 -6.71 -6.10
C LYS A 183 -4.59 -7.60 -5.19
N VAL A 184 -5.08 -8.81 -4.97
CA VAL A 184 -4.49 -9.78 -4.07
C VAL A 184 -4.33 -11.11 -4.78
N ARG A 185 -3.14 -11.68 -4.68
CA ARG A 185 -2.88 -13.06 -5.09
C ARG A 185 -2.30 -13.79 -3.89
N GLU A 186 -2.94 -14.88 -3.52
CA GLU A 186 -2.48 -15.81 -2.49
C GLU A 186 -2.58 -17.23 -3.04
N GLY A 187 -1.92 -18.16 -2.38
CA GLY A 187 -2.06 -19.58 -2.60
C GLY A 187 -0.93 -20.24 -3.40
N VAL A 188 -1.06 -21.55 -3.51
CA VAL A 188 -0.09 -22.47 -4.13
C VAL A 188 0.01 -22.30 -5.66
N PRO A 189 1.04 -22.88 -6.31
CA PRO A 189 1.12 -23.01 -7.76
C PRO A 189 -0.15 -23.56 -8.41
N ASN A 190 -0.41 -23.14 -9.65
CA ASN A 190 -1.48 -23.67 -10.50
C ASN A 190 -0.98 -23.83 -11.93
N ASP A 191 -0.47 -25.02 -12.22
CA ASP A 191 0.09 -25.37 -13.52
C ASP A 191 -0.96 -25.92 -14.48
N GLU A 192 -0.68 -25.87 -15.78
CA GLU A 192 -1.61 -26.34 -16.79
C GLU A 192 -1.78 -27.86 -16.73
N LYS A 193 -3.01 -28.35 -16.96
CA LYS A 193 -3.32 -29.80 -16.98
C LYS A 193 -2.38 -30.62 -17.87
N LYS A 194 -1.89 -30.03 -18.98
CA LYS A 194 -0.97 -30.71 -19.91
C LYS A 194 0.40 -30.98 -19.29
N ASP A 195 0.88 -30.09 -18.42
CA ASP A 195 2.19 -30.21 -17.77
C ASP A 195 2.09 -31.12 -16.53
N LEU A 196 0.93 -31.13 -15.86
CA LEU A 196 0.63 -32.10 -14.80
C LEU A 196 0.53 -33.55 -15.30
N LYS A 197 0.40 -33.79 -16.60
CA LYS A 197 0.42 -35.14 -17.21
C LYS A 197 1.84 -35.58 -17.62
N ARG A 198 2.86 -34.73 -17.43
CA ARG A 198 4.24 -34.99 -17.86
C ARG A 198 5.12 -35.43 -16.70
N GLU A 199 5.24 -36.75 -16.52
CA GLU A 199 6.11 -37.33 -15.48
C GLU A 199 7.58 -36.88 -15.62
N ASP A 200 8.06 -36.67 -16.85
CA ASP A 200 9.43 -36.19 -17.09
C ASP A 200 9.69 -34.79 -16.52
N VAL A 201 8.65 -33.95 -16.47
CA VAL A 201 8.70 -32.60 -15.89
C VAL A 201 8.46 -32.68 -14.39
N LEU A 202 7.42 -33.38 -13.94
CA LEU A 202 7.06 -33.52 -12.53
C LEU A 202 8.19 -34.12 -11.67
N ASN A 203 8.93 -35.09 -12.23
CA ASN A 203 10.03 -35.73 -11.51
C ASN A 203 11.33 -34.89 -11.49
N LYS A 204 11.38 -33.78 -12.23
CA LYS A 204 12.60 -32.96 -12.40
C LYS A 204 12.47 -31.54 -11.88
N VAL A 205 11.26 -30.98 -11.85
CA VAL A 205 11.02 -29.57 -11.54
C VAL A 205 10.31 -29.46 -10.19
N TRP A 206 10.95 -28.78 -9.24
CA TRP A 206 10.33 -28.45 -7.96
C TRP A 206 9.33 -27.29 -8.13
N THR A 207 8.16 -27.41 -7.52
CA THR A 207 7.14 -26.35 -7.46
C THR A 207 6.80 -26.05 -6.01
N GLY A 208 6.48 -24.79 -5.72
CA GLY A 208 6.07 -24.40 -4.38
C GLY A 208 5.99 -22.89 -4.24
N VAL A 209 5.79 -22.45 -3.00
CA VAL A 209 5.86 -21.04 -2.64
C VAL A 209 7.01 -20.85 -1.67
N ILE A 210 7.84 -19.84 -1.92
CA ILE A 210 8.78 -19.32 -0.91
C ILE A 210 8.07 -18.13 -0.25
N PRO A 211 7.61 -18.24 1.01
CA PRO A 211 7.06 -17.10 1.74
C PRO A 211 8.06 -15.94 1.76
N VAL A 212 7.59 -14.72 1.55
CA VAL A 212 8.38 -13.49 1.61
C VAL A 212 7.67 -12.55 2.56
N TYR A 213 8.38 -12.04 3.55
CA TYR A 213 7.86 -11.08 4.51
C TYR A 213 9.00 -10.17 4.99
N GLU A 214 8.64 -8.94 5.39
CA GLU A 214 9.57 -8.02 6.01
C GLU A 214 9.71 -8.35 7.49
N THR A 215 10.96 -8.33 7.97
CA THR A 215 11.26 -8.42 9.40
C THR A 215 11.99 -7.17 9.85
N LEU A 216 11.49 -6.57 10.94
CA LEU A 216 12.15 -5.49 11.64
C LEU A 216 13.24 -6.09 12.53
N GLY A 217 14.48 -5.62 12.35
CA GLY A 217 15.63 -6.08 13.11
C GLY A 217 15.78 -5.41 14.48
N GLU A 218 16.80 -5.83 15.22
CA GLU A 218 17.16 -5.28 16.52
C GLU A 218 17.42 -3.76 16.47
N PRO A 219 16.80 -2.94 17.35
CA PRO A 219 17.02 -1.50 17.39
C PRO A 219 18.49 -1.12 17.56
N GLN A 220 19.00 -0.28 16.65
CA GLN A 220 20.37 0.24 16.74
C GLN A 220 20.34 1.64 17.35
N PRO A 221 21.05 1.91 18.46
CA PRO A 221 21.03 3.22 19.10
C PRO A 221 21.70 4.28 18.22
N GLY A 222 21.07 5.46 18.14
CA GLY A 222 21.64 6.61 17.44
C GLY A 222 22.86 7.21 18.15
N PRO A 223 23.69 8.00 17.45
CA PRO A 223 24.99 8.47 17.95
C PRO A 223 24.94 9.41 19.17
N TYR A 224 23.78 9.98 19.48
CA TYR A 224 23.53 10.86 20.64
C TYR A 224 22.47 10.29 21.59
N ASN A 225 22.04 9.03 21.38
CA ASN A 225 21.08 8.38 22.27
C ASN A 225 21.67 8.24 23.68
N ARG A 226 20.87 8.57 24.68
CA ARG A 226 21.21 8.41 26.11
C ARG A 226 20.24 7.48 26.84
N VAL A 227 19.19 7.01 26.16
CA VAL A 227 18.24 6.05 26.70
C VAL A 227 18.85 4.66 26.54
N LYS A 228 18.97 3.92 27.65
CA LYS A 228 19.74 2.68 27.67
C LYS A 228 19.10 1.57 26.83
N GLU A 229 17.78 1.38 26.97
CA GLU A 229 17.01 0.35 26.29
C GLU A 229 15.98 1.00 25.35
N PRO A 230 15.58 0.33 24.25
CA PRO A 230 14.44 0.76 23.45
C PRO A 230 13.18 0.88 24.32
N PRO A 231 12.33 1.91 24.14
CA PRO A 231 11.09 1.99 24.90
C PRO A 231 10.09 0.93 24.44
N GLU A 232 9.27 0.42 25.37
CA GLU A 232 8.32 -0.70 25.20
C GLU A 232 7.52 -0.64 23.87
N HIS A 233 6.93 0.51 23.51
CA HIS A 233 6.18 0.67 22.24
C HIS A 233 6.95 0.27 20.97
N VAL A 234 8.29 0.38 20.96
CA VAL A 234 9.15 0.03 19.82
C VAL A 234 9.37 -1.48 19.80
N GLU A 235 9.62 -2.07 20.97
CA GLU A 235 9.81 -3.52 21.10
C GLU A 235 8.52 -4.26 20.78
N GLU A 236 7.38 -3.79 21.29
CA GLU A 236 6.05 -4.33 20.99
C GLU A 236 5.72 -4.21 19.50
N TYR A 237 6.00 -3.05 18.88
CA TYR A 237 5.81 -2.87 17.45
C TYR A 237 6.65 -3.85 16.62
N ILE A 238 7.93 -4.03 16.95
CA ILE A 238 8.82 -4.98 16.27
C ILE A 238 8.30 -6.40 16.40
N ALA A 239 7.97 -6.83 17.62
CA ALA A 239 7.47 -8.18 17.87
C ALA A 239 6.15 -8.43 17.13
N HIS A 240 5.21 -7.50 17.23
CA HIS A 240 3.90 -7.60 16.58
C HIS A 240 4.01 -7.63 15.06
N THR A 241 4.74 -6.69 14.45
CA THR A 241 4.89 -6.60 12.99
C THR A 241 5.58 -7.85 12.45
N ASN A 242 6.62 -8.36 13.12
CA ASN A 242 7.30 -9.59 12.72
C ASN A 242 6.35 -10.80 12.75
N GLU A 243 5.59 -10.97 13.85
CA GLU A 243 4.61 -12.07 13.97
C GLU A 243 3.52 -11.99 12.88
N VAL A 244 2.95 -10.80 12.68
CA VAL A 244 1.85 -10.59 11.72
C VAL A 244 2.33 -10.83 10.28
N ASN A 245 3.48 -10.28 9.91
CA ASN A 245 4.01 -10.40 8.56
C ASN A 245 4.37 -11.85 8.23
N GLU A 246 5.05 -12.54 9.17
CA GLU A 246 5.38 -13.95 9.03
C GLU A 246 4.11 -14.79 8.88
N ARG A 247 3.17 -14.67 9.84
CA ARG A 247 1.92 -15.43 9.83
C ARG A 247 1.15 -15.23 8.52
N TYR A 248 0.97 -13.98 8.08
CA TYR A 248 0.24 -13.70 6.84
C TYR A 248 0.91 -14.36 5.62
N SER A 249 2.23 -14.23 5.49
CA SER A 249 2.98 -14.80 4.37
C SER A 249 2.91 -16.33 4.32
N TYR A 250 3.04 -16.98 5.49
CA TYR A 250 2.89 -18.44 5.60
C TYR A 250 1.46 -18.89 5.30
N ASP A 251 0.43 -18.24 5.86
CA ASP A 251 -0.96 -18.58 5.59
C ASP A 251 -1.30 -18.40 4.10
N ALA A 252 -0.87 -17.28 3.51
CA ALA A 252 -1.05 -17.01 2.09
C ALA A 252 -0.39 -18.06 1.20
N ALA A 253 0.79 -18.58 1.56
CA ALA A 253 1.48 -19.63 0.82
C ALA A 253 0.75 -20.98 0.82
N HIS A 254 -0.09 -21.25 1.83
CA HIS A 254 -0.83 -22.51 1.99
C HIS A 254 -2.28 -22.46 1.50
N LYS A 255 -2.77 -21.29 1.09
CA LYS A 255 -4.10 -21.16 0.50
C LYS A 255 -4.20 -21.97 -0.81
N PRO A 256 -5.40 -22.46 -1.17
CA PRO A 256 -5.64 -22.99 -2.50
C PRO A 256 -5.28 -21.97 -3.58
N ALA A 257 -4.87 -22.45 -4.75
CA ALA A 257 -4.60 -21.57 -5.87
C ALA A 257 -5.84 -20.73 -6.22
N PRO A 258 -5.67 -19.46 -6.65
CA PRO A 258 -6.79 -18.61 -6.96
C PRO A 258 -7.48 -19.11 -8.22
N GLU A 259 -8.77 -19.43 -8.10
CA GLU A 259 -9.56 -19.91 -9.23
C GLU A 259 -9.90 -18.76 -10.18
N LYS A 260 -9.64 -18.97 -11.47
CA LYS A 260 -10.20 -18.10 -12.51
C LYS A 260 -11.70 -18.35 -12.55
N ARG A 261 -12.50 -17.28 -12.60
CA ARG A 261 -13.92 -17.40 -12.95
C ARG A 261 -14.03 -18.14 -14.28
N LYS A 262 -14.73 -19.28 -14.32
CA LYS A 262 -15.04 -20.01 -15.56
C LYS A 262 -15.67 -19.02 -16.55
N LYS A 263 -15.17 -18.97 -17.78
CA LYS A 263 -15.88 -18.21 -18.82
C LYS A 263 -17.21 -18.92 -19.07
N TYR A 264 -18.30 -18.16 -19.13
CA TYR A 264 -19.62 -18.71 -19.45
C TYR A 264 -19.54 -19.44 -20.79
N GLY A 265 -19.74 -20.76 -20.78
CA GLY A 265 -19.65 -21.63 -21.98
C GLY A 265 -18.44 -22.56 -22.06
N GLU A 266 -17.49 -22.53 -21.11
CA GLU A 266 -16.50 -23.61 -20.96
C GLU A 266 -17.12 -24.74 -20.11
N SER A 267 -17.77 -25.71 -20.79
CA SER A 267 -18.07 -27.03 -20.21
C SER A 267 -16.76 -27.73 -19.84
N ASP A 268 -16.78 -28.53 -18.78
CA ASP A 268 -15.74 -29.54 -18.51
C ASP A 268 -15.86 -30.65 -19.58
N ASP A 269 -15.52 -30.33 -20.83
CA ASP A 269 -15.35 -31.31 -21.88
C ASP A 269 -13.86 -31.70 -21.91
N GLY A 270 -13.54 -32.82 -21.26
CA GLY A 270 -12.25 -33.48 -21.46
C GLY A 270 -11.76 -34.33 -20.29
N GLU A 271 -12.41 -35.49 -20.13
CA GLU A 271 -11.98 -36.75 -19.48
C GLU A 271 -11.48 -36.71 -18.03
#